data_AF-A0A452ZIJ4-F1
#
_entry.id   AF-A0A452ZIJ4-F1
#
_cell.length_a   1.000
_cell.length_b   1.000
_cell.length_c   1.000
_cell.angle_alpha   90.00
_cell.angle_beta   90.00
_cell.angle_gamma   90.00
#
_symmetry.space_group_name_H-M   'P 1'
#
loop_
_entity.id
_entity.type
_entity.pdbx_description
1 polymer ?
#
loop_
_entity_poly.entity_id
_entity_poly.type
_entity_poly.pdbx_seq_one_letter_code
_entity_poly.pdbx_strand_id
1 'polypeptide(L)'
;MISAVAAIQPSQRKLEYALFDSISRKLSYASRSKYLDQLMGPILFRWVACEVSLVSLVKVQEMFGFDTAKPKEFIEHICPWLLSFLILRGDAAGLNWISKTLLQPLSAVIKGYFVQIFGLCIAAKNGTGPEKDLAETVLYESLLQLGEISEFERDDLIRKHMVSIVGVLLTVSSTARQSELPYFSREILARTIKQVVDGFMDTADDDSADTVVIDKVNIFRADRVFKFLLAIHQQVTEAGHPRHMSHRLFAIEVLIDVLGHRVVHYSTCFYIICIVGNYIWRQPLQGQCCNILSKLLVAFNANSSTETVAVLGTQLQLLVPKLITCCLPNDQEGGRLNGDLSKVLSLLRQLTVDADPLLYDYIRDLEPLPGLDCLKDIKVFHASLSDSYASRDQFLKFVHRAPHLPAELFLLSLRTHHKKLLSGEIICRGDVSVGNADTVSCWRSDPDVVSAVWTLVGLCSSSSVANEASSVLADFISRV
;
A
#
# COMPACT_ATOMS: atom_id res chain seq x y z
N MET A 1 2.07 1.95 -29.58
CA MET A 1 2.65 2.61 -30.77
C MET A 1 4.17 2.56 -30.76
N ILE A 2 4.86 3.26 -29.84
CA ILE A 2 6.34 3.30 -29.74
C ILE A 2 6.98 1.90 -29.81
N SER A 3 6.52 0.96 -28.97
CA SER A 3 7.03 -0.43 -28.95
C SER A 3 6.83 -1.18 -30.28
N ALA A 4 5.73 -0.91 -30.99
CA ALA A 4 5.45 -1.53 -32.28
C ALA A 4 6.32 -0.93 -33.40
N VAL A 5 6.59 0.38 -33.37
CA VAL A 5 7.51 1.04 -34.31
C VAL A 5 8.91 0.46 -34.18
N ALA A 6 9.43 0.31 -32.96
CA ALA A 6 10.73 -0.34 -32.72
C ALA A 6 10.79 -1.78 -33.30
N ALA A 7 9.67 -2.48 -33.29
CA ALA A 7 9.60 -3.86 -33.76
C ALA A 7 9.54 -3.98 -35.28
N ILE A 8 8.73 -3.12 -35.92
CA ILE A 8 8.48 -3.13 -37.37
C ILE A 8 9.60 -2.41 -38.13
N GLN A 9 10.19 -1.35 -37.54
CA GLN A 9 11.24 -0.53 -38.17
C GLN A 9 12.56 -0.65 -37.38
N PRO A 10 13.47 -1.57 -37.75
CA PRO A 10 14.73 -1.77 -37.05
C PRO A 10 15.61 -0.52 -36.96
N SER A 11 15.52 0.37 -37.95
CA SER A 11 16.27 1.65 -37.99
C SER A 11 15.87 2.61 -36.87
N GLN A 12 14.64 2.51 -36.36
CA GLN A 12 14.14 3.38 -35.28
C GLN A 12 14.45 2.86 -33.88
N ARG A 13 14.88 1.60 -33.72
CA ARG A 13 15.06 0.96 -32.40
C ARG A 13 15.92 1.77 -31.45
N LYS A 14 17.06 2.29 -31.93
CA LYS A 14 17.98 3.10 -31.10
C LYS A 14 17.29 4.35 -30.54
N LEU A 15 16.48 5.02 -31.37
CA LEU A 15 15.74 6.21 -30.96
C LEU A 15 14.67 5.85 -29.93
N GLU A 16 13.89 4.79 -30.19
CA GLU A 16 12.81 4.39 -29.28
C GLU A 16 13.34 3.88 -27.94
N TYR A 17 14.49 3.20 -27.95
CA TYR A 17 15.15 2.74 -26.72
C TYR A 17 15.64 3.94 -25.89
N ALA A 18 16.30 4.90 -26.54
CA ALA A 18 16.74 6.14 -25.89
C ALA A 18 15.57 6.97 -25.35
N LEU A 19 14.43 6.98 -26.04
CA LEU A 19 13.21 7.63 -25.57
C LEU A 19 12.70 6.97 -24.28
N PHE A 20 12.61 5.64 -24.24
CA PHE A 20 12.22 4.93 -23.02
C PHE A 20 13.23 5.09 -21.87
N ASP A 21 14.54 5.12 -22.16
CA ASP A 21 15.57 5.38 -21.15
C ASP A 21 15.41 6.80 -20.56
N SER A 22 15.12 7.79 -21.40
CA SER A 22 14.83 9.17 -21.00
C SER A 22 13.56 9.27 -20.13
N ILE A 23 12.47 8.61 -20.55
CA ILE A 23 11.21 8.58 -19.79
C ILE A 23 11.41 7.88 -18.45
N SER A 24 12.06 6.72 -18.44
CA SER A 24 12.38 5.95 -17.22
C SER A 24 13.13 6.82 -16.21
N ARG A 25 14.18 7.52 -16.65
CA ARG A 25 14.96 8.43 -15.80
C ARG A 25 14.13 9.61 -15.28
N LYS A 26 13.29 10.22 -16.14
CA LYS A 26 12.40 11.32 -15.73
C LYS A 26 11.35 10.88 -14.71
N LEU A 27 10.95 9.61 -14.74
CA LEU A 27 9.98 9.02 -13.81
C LEU A 27 10.66 8.31 -12.62
N SER A 28 11.96 8.53 -12.43
CA SER A 28 12.75 7.98 -11.31
C SER A 28 12.78 6.45 -11.23
N TYR A 29 12.73 5.77 -12.37
CA TYR A 29 12.98 4.32 -12.44
C TYR A 29 14.49 4.04 -12.58
N ALA A 30 14.94 2.93 -11.98
CA ALA A 30 16.33 2.50 -12.04
C ALA A 30 16.79 2.10 -13.47
N SER A 31 15.87 1.63 -14.30
CA SER A 31 16.15 1.21 -15.67
C SER A 31 14.89 1.29 -16.55
N ARG A 32 15.10 1.24 -17.87
CA ARG A 32 14.01 1.09 -18.84
C ARG A 32 13.20 -0.18 -18.62
N SER A 33 13.84 -1.31 -18.32
CA SER A 33 13.13 -2.57 -18.07
C SER A 33 12.17 -2.46 -16.89
N LYS A 34 12.60 -1.88 -15.76
CA LYS A 34 11.75 -1.66 -14.58
C LYS A 34 10.56 -0.73 -14.87
N TYR A 35 10.74 0.26 -15.73
CA TYR A 35 9.63 1.10 -16.19
C TYR A 35 8.66 0.31 -17.08
N LEU A 36 9.17 -0.44 -18.05
CA LEU A 36 8.35 -1.21 -18.99
C LEU A 36 7.61 -2.39 -18.32
N ASP A 37 8.17 -2.97 -17.26
CA ASP A 37 7.47 -3.99 -16.46
C ASP A 37 6.14 -3.46 -15.89
N GLN A 38 6.06 -2.16 -15.57
CA GLN A 38 4.81 -1.54 -15.10
C GLN A 38 3.76 -1.41 -16.22
N LEU A 39 4.19 -1.45 -17.48
CA LEU A 39 3.34 -1.27 -18.67
C LEU A 39 3.17 -2.56 -19.48
N MET A 40 3.73 -3.68 -19.01
CA MET A 40 3.81 -4.92 -19.76
C MET A 40 2.42 -5.41 -20.21
N GLY A 41 1.48 -5.52 -19.27
CA GLY A 41 0.10 -5.93 -19.54
C GLY A 41 -0.58 -5.10 -20.64
N PRO A 42 -0.70 -3.77 -20.49
CA PRO A 42 -1.27 -2.89 -21.52
C PRO A 42 -0.56 -2.95 -22.88
N ILE A 43 0.79 -3.02 -22.88
CA ILE A 43 1.56 -3.14 -24.12
C ILE A 43 1.17 -4.42 -24.85
N LEU A 44 1.15 -5.56 -24.14
CA LEU A 44 0.83 -6.87 -24.72
C LEU A 44 -0.63 -6.97 -25.16
N PHE A 45 -1.57 -6.41 -24.39
CA PHE A 45 -2.98 -6.36 -24.79
C PHE A 45 -3.14 -5.64 -26.12
N ARG A 46 -2.56 -4.43 -26.24
CA ARG A 46 -2.60 -3.64 -27.48
C ARG A 46 -1.80 -4.30 -28.61
N TRP A 47 -0.71 -4.99 -28.28
CA TRP A 47 0.07 -5.74 -29.25
C TRP A 47 -0.76 -6.82 -29.92
N VAL A 48 -1.44 -7.63 -29.10
CA VAL A 48 -2.35 -8.67 -29.58
C VAL A 48 -3.48 -8.01 -30.34
N ALA A 49 -4.20 -7.03 -29.77
CA ALA A 49 -5.34 -6.35 -30.40
C ALA A 49 -5.03 -5.70 -31.76
N CYS A 50 -3.82 -5.19 -31.96
CA CYS A 50 -3.38 -4.62 -33.24
C CYS A 50 -2.80 -5.65 -34.23
N GLU A 51 -2.85 -6.96 -33.94
CA GLU A 51 -2.34 -8.04 -34.80
C GLU A 51 -0.84 -7.92 -35.14
N VAL A 52 -0.06 -7.32 -34.23
CA VAL A 52 1.38 -7.21 -34.43
C VAL A 52 2.02 -8.58 -34.18
N SER A 53 2.84 -9.05 -35.11
CA SER A 53 3.47 -10.38 -35.01
C SER A 53 4.26 -10.59 -33.71
N LEU A 54 4.06 -11.75 -33.06
CA LEU A 54 4.84 -12.16 -31.87
C LEU A 54 6.33 -12.33 -32.18
N VAL A 55 6.67 -12.71 -33.42
CA VAL A 55 8.07 -12.77 -33.86
C VAL A 55 8.71 -11.39 -33.80
N SER A 56 7.97 -10.34 -34.16
CA SER A 56 8.44 -8.95 -34.05
C SER A 56 8.57 -8.50 -32.59
N LEU A 57 7.75 -9.03 -31.68
CA LEU A 57 7.85 -8.76 -30.24
C LEU A 57 9.17 -9.30 -29.67
N VAL A 58 9.53 -10.55 -30.02
CA VAL A 58 10.81 -11.14 -29.59
C VAL A 58 12.01 -10.40 -30.16
N LYS A 59 11.91 -9.87 -31.39
CA LYS A 59 12.98 -9.05 -31.99
C LYS A 59 13.30 -7.79 -31.19
N VAL A 60 12.43 -7.35 -30.27
CA VAL A 60 12.65 -6.20 -29.40
C VAL A 60 12.75 -6.58 -27.93
N GLN A 61 13.05 -7.84 -27.58
CA GLN A 61 13.16 -8.28 -26.19
C GLN A 61 14.25 -7.56 -25.37
N GLU A 62 15.31 -7.09 -26.03
CA GLU A 62 16.35 -6.24 -25.42
C GLU A 62 15.77 -4.91 -24.87
N MET A 63 14.69 -4.42 -25.46
CA MET A 63 13.95 -3.26 -24.94
C MET A 63 13.49 -3.51 -23.51
N PHE A 64 13.09 -4.75 -23.19
CA PHE A 64 12.64 -5.17 -21.87
C PHE A 64 13.78 -5.68 -20.98
N GLY A 65 15.04 -5.60 -21.43
CA GLY A 65 16.21 -6.01 -20.66
C GLY A 65 16.53 -7.51 -20.74
N PHE A 66 15.98 -8.22 -21.74
CA PHE A 66 16.26 -9.64 -21.96
C PHE A 66 17.32 -9.85 -23.05
N ASP A 67 18.13 -10.90 -22.88
CA ASP A 67 19.15 -11.26 -23.85
C ASP A 67 18.52 -11.76 -25.16
N THR A 68 18.98 -11.18 -26.28
CA THR A 68 18.56 -11.59 -27.61
C THR A 68 18.80 -13.08 -27.91
N ALA A 69 19.80 -13.70 -27.27
CA ALA A 69 20.12 -15.10 -27.43
C ALA A 69 19.16 -16.06 -26.69
N LYS A 70 18.29 -15.54 -25.81
CA LYS A 70 17.44 -16.34 -24.94
C LYS A 70 15.95 -15.98 -25.04
N PRO A 71 15.33 -16.19 -26.21
CA PRO A 71 13.92 -15.83 -26.43
C PRO A 71 12.96 -16.56 -25.48
N LYS A 72 13.32 -17.75 -25.01
CA LYS A 72 12.50 -18.52 -24.07
C LYS A 72 12.27 -17.77 -22.74
N GLU A 73 13.33 -17.20 -22.16
CA GLU A 73 13.23 -16.48 -20.87
C GLU A 73 12.29 -15.26 -20.97
N PHE A 74 12.36 -14.54 -22.09
CA PHE A 74 11.46 -13.42 -22.34
C PHE A 74 10.00 -13.87 -22.53
N ILE A 75 9.77 -14.95 -23.27
CA ILE A 75 8.41 -15.50 -23.47
C ILE A 75 7.82 -15.96 -22.13
N GLU A 76 8.59 -16.67 -21.31
CA GLU A 76 8.15 -17.08 -19.96
C GLU A 76 7.78 -15.88 -19.09
N HIS A 77 8.51 -14.77 -19.18
CA HIS A 77 8.20 -13.53 -18.46
C HIS A 77 6.87 -12.89 -18.87
N ILE A 78 6.52 -12.92 -20.15
CA ILE A 78 5.32 -12.25 -20.68
C ILE A 78 4.08 -13.16 -20.75
N CYS A 79 4.25 -14.49 -20.71
CA CYS A 79 3.17 -15.48 -20.72
C CYS A 79 2.04 -15.23 -19.71
N PRO A 80 2.30 -14.77 -18.46
CA PRO A 80 1.25 -14.41 -17.50
C PRO A 80 0.19 -13.45 -18.04
N TRP A 81 0.55 -12.59 -19.00
CA TRP A 81 -0.38 -11.66 -19.63
C TRP A 81 -0.77 -12.13 -21.03
N LEU A 82 0.23 -12.52 -21.83
CA LEU A 82 0.08 -12.75 -23.26
C LEU A 82 -0.89 -13.89 -23.59
N LEU A 83 -0.87 -14.98 -22.83
CA LEU A 83 -1.71 -16.15 -23.10
C LEU A 83 -3.20 -15.78 -23.03
N SER A 84 -3.61 -15.09 -21.98
CA SER A 84 -5.00 -14.67 -21.80
C SER A 84 -5.48 -13.82 -22.98
N PHE A 85 -4.65 -12.89 -23.47
CA PHE A 85 -5.01 -12.03 -24.61
C PHE A 85 -5.14 -12.81 -25.92
N LEU A 86 -4.23 -13.75 -26.18
CA LEU A 86 -4.30 -14.59 -27.38
C LEU A 86 -5.52 -15.52 -27.37
N ILE A 87 -5.85 -16.07 -26.20
CA ILE A 87 -7.02 -16.95 -26.02
C ILE A 87 -8.32 -16.14 -26.20
N LEU A 88 -8.43 -14.96 -25.55
CA LEU A 88 -9.59 -14.07 -25.72
C LEU A 88 -9.81 -13.66 -27.19
N ARG A 89 -8.73 -13.52 -27.97
CA ARG A 89 -8.82 -13.20 -29.40
C ARG A 89 -9.07 -14.44 -30.28
N GLY A 90 -8.80 -15.65 -29.79
CA GLY A 90 -8.79 -16.87 -30.60
C GLY A 90 -7.60 -16.96 -31.56
N ASP A 91 -6.44 -16.38 -31.23
CA ASP A 91 -5.24 -16.44 -32.06
C ASP A 91 -4.51 -17.79 -31.94
N ALA A 92 -5.00 -18.79 -32.67
CA ALA A 92 -4.41 -20.13 -32.70
C ALA A 92 -2.98 -20.15 -33.25
N ALA A 93 -2.64 -19.24 -34.18
CA ALA A 93 -1.30 -19.18 -34.75
C ALA A 93 -0.28 -18.69 -33.70
N GLY A 94 -0.63 -17.66 -32.94
CA GLY A 94 0.16 -17.15 -31.83
C GLY A 94 0.35 -18.19 -30.73
N LEU A 95 -0.71 -18.90 -30.33
CA LEU A 95 -0.65 -19.97 -29.31
C LEU A 95 0.27 -21.12 -29.73
N ASN A 96 0.13 -21.59 -30.98
CA ASN A 96 1.01 -22.63 -31.53
C ASN A 96 2.47 -22.17 -31.60
N TRP A 97 2.71 -20.91 -31.90
CA TRP A 97 4.05 -20.34 -31.93
C TRP A 97 4.67 -20.25 -30.51
N ILE A 98 3.89 -19.89 -29.48
CA ILE A 98 4.35 -19.91 -28.09
C ILE A 98 4.71 -21.34 -27.66
N SER A 99 3.84 -22.31 -27.92
CA SER A 99 4.10 -23.73 -27.62
C SER A 99 5.43 -24.22 -28.22
N LYS A 100 5.68 -23.89 -29.49
CA LYS A 100 6.96 -24.20 -30.17
C LYS A 100 8.16 -23.48 -29.53
N THR A 101 8.00 -22.23 -29.13
CA THR A 101 9.10 -21.43 -28.55
C THR A 101 9.46 -21.89 -27.13
N LEU A 102 8.46 -22.30 -26.34
CA LEU A 102 8.65 -22.84 -25.00
C LEU A 102 9.11 -24.31 -25.00
N LEU A 103 9.03 -24.98 -26.15
CA LEU A 103 9.32 -26.41 -26.32
C LEU A 103 8.40 -27.28 -25.43
N GLN A 104 7.13 -26.91 -25.31
CA GLN A 104 6.12 -27.61 -24.52
C GLN A 104 4.83 -27.75 -25.31
N PRO A 105 4.06 -28.85 -25.15
CA PRO A 105 2.74 -28.95 -25.78
C PRO A 105 1.81 -27.86 -25.25
N LEU A 106 0.92 -27.36 -26.11
CA LEU A 106 0.04 -26.24 -25.76
C LEU A 106 -0.78 -26.53 -24.49
N SER A 107 -1.31 -27.75 -24.35
CA SER A 107 -2.04 -28.16 -23.14
C SER A 107 -1.22 -28.03 -21.86
N ALA A 108 0.06 -28.40 -21.88
CA ALA A 108 0.94 -28.22 -20.72
C ALA A 108 1.20 -26.74 -20.41
N VAL A 109 1.36 -25.89 -21.44
CA VAL A 109 1.52 -24.43 -21.25
C VAL A 109 0.25 -23.84 -20.63
N ILE A 110 -0.93 -24.18 -21.16
CA ILE A 110 -2.21 -23.70 -20.64
C ILE A 110 -2.43 -24.15 -19.19
N LYS A 111 -2.16 -25.42 -18.86
CA LYS A 111 -2.22 -25.92 -17.47
C LYS A 111 -1.22 -25.20 -16.55
N GLY A 112 -0.01 -24.92 -17.05
CA GLY A 112 1.03 -24.20 -16.29
C GLY A 112 0.67 -22.75 -15.95
N TYR A 113 -0.06 -22.07 -16.82
CA TYR A 113 -0.51 -20.68 -16.64
C TYR A 113 -2.00 -20.56 -16.31
N PHE A 114 -2.64 -21.65 -15.85
CA PHE A 114 -4.08 -21.71 -15.59
C PHE A 114 -4.54 -20.56 -14.68
N VAL A 115 -3.80 -20.27 -13.61
CA VAL A 115 -4.16 -19.23 -12.62
C VAL A 115 -4.27 -17.86 -13.26
N GLN A 116 -3.31 -17.50 -14.11
CA GLN A 116 -3.24 -16.20 -14.77
C GLN A 116 -4.30 -16.07 -15.86
N ILE A 117 -4.49 -17.14 -16.65
CA ILE A 117 -5.50 -17.19 -17.70
C ILE A 117 -6.90 -17.09 -17.08
N PHE A 118 -7.20 -17.96 -16.12
CA PHE A 118 -8.48 -17.99 -15.44
C PHE A 118 -8.76 -16.67 -14.72
N GLY A 119 -7.80 -16.17 -13.92
CA GLY A 119 -7.95 -14.93 -13.16
C GLY A 119 -8.26 -13.72 -14.03
N LEU A 120 -7.59 -13.58 -15.18
CA LEU A 120 -7.88 -12.47 -16.10
C LEU A 120 -9.22 -12.65 -16.81
N CYS A 121 -9.54 -13.87 -17.28
CA CYS A 121 -10.77 -14.13 -18.01
C CYS A 121 -12.01 -14.02 -17.12
N ILE A 122 -11.95 -14.45 -15.85
CA ILE A 122 -13.10 -14.30 -14.93
C ILE A 122 -13.34 -12.83 -14.58
N ALA A 123 -12.30 -12.02 -14.44
CA ALA A 123 -12.46 -10.58 -14.29
C ALA A 123 -13.04 -9.92 -15.56
N ALA A 124 -12.61 -10.36 -16.75
CA ALA A 124 -13.13 -9.89 -18.04
C ALA A 124 -14.61 -10.25 -18.23
N LYS A 125 -15.03 -11.46 -17.86
CA LYS A 125 -16.43 -11.90 -17.88
C LYS A 125 -17.33 -10.98 -17.03
N ASN A 126 -16.84 -10.54 -15.88
CA ASN A 126 -17.57 -9.63 -14.99
C ASN A 126 -17.38 -8.14 -15.33
N GLY A 127 -16.57 -7.84 -16.34
CA GLY A 127 -16.24 -6.51 -16.78
C GLY A 127 -17.32 -5.89 -17.66
N THR A 128 -16.94 -4.78 -18.30
CA THR A 128 -17.78 -4.05 -19.26
C THR A 128 -17.07 -4.00 -20.61
N GLY A 129 -17.77 -4.32 -21.70
CA GLY A 129 -17.21 -4.26 -23.05
C GLY A 129 -17.42 -5.55 -23.85
N PRO A 130 -16.97 -5.56 -25.11
CA PRO A 130 -17.10 -6.72 -25.99
C PRO A 130 -16.31 -7.95 -25.51
N GLU A 131 -15.30 -7.76 -24.67
CA GLU A 131 -14.48 -8.86 -24.15
C GLU A 131 -15.21 -9.72 -23.11
N LYS A 132 -16.36 -9.27 -22.60
CA LYS A 132 -17.19 -10.04 -21.67
C LYS A 132 -17.64 -11.36 -22.28
N ASP A 133 -18.27 -11.29 -23.46
CA ASP A 133 -18.85 -12.48 -24.11
C ASP A 133 -17.74 -13.42 -24.57
N LEU A 134 -16.63 -12.86 -25.06
CA LEU A 134 -15.43 -13.64 -25.41
C LEU A 134 -14.85 -14.36 -24.18
N ALA A 135 -14.75 -13.67 -23.04
CA ALA A 135 -14.24 -14.26 -21.82
C ALA A 135 -15.15 -15.38 -21.29
N GLU A 136 -16.46 -15.25 -21.47
CA GLU A 136 -17.42 -16.31 -21.16
C GLU A 136 -17.16 -17.56 -22.00
N THR A 137 -17.07 -17.43 -23.32
CA THR A 137 -16.72 -18.55 -24.22
C THR A 137 -15.37 -19.17 -23.85
N VAL A 138 -14.38 -18.35 -23.50
CA VAL A 138 -13.06 -18.84 -23.10
C VAL A 138 -13.14 -19.71 -21.84
N LEU A 139 -13.87 -19.28 -20.81
CA LEU A 139 -13.94 -19.99 -19.53
C LEU A 139 -14.71 -21.32 -19.61
N TYR A 140 -15.71 -21.39 -20.48
CA TYR A 140 -16.55 -22.58 -20.62
C TYR A 140 -16.09 -23.54 -21.72
N GLU A 141 -15.41 -23.06 -22.77
CA GLU A 141 -15.06 -23.89 -23.92
C GLU A 141 -13.57 -23.84 -24.25
N SER A 142 -13.04 -22.67 -24.64
CA SER A 142 -11.71 -22.58 -25.24
C SER A 142 -10.59 -23.00 -24.29
N LEU A 143 -10.68 -22.61 -23.00
CA LEU A 143 -9.69 -22.99 -21.99
C LEU A 143 -9.64 -24.50 -21.78
N LEU A 144 -10.80 -25.16 -21.80
CA LEU A 144 -10.92 -26.61 -21.63
C LEU A 144 -10.35 -27.36 -22.84
N GLN A 145 -10.69 -26.91 -24.04
CA GLN A 145 -10.21 -27.50 -25.29
C GLN A 145 -8.69 -27.32 -25.46
N LEU A 146 -8.18 -26.10 -25.31
CA LEU A 146 -6.75 -25.80 -25.47
C LEU A 146 -5.89 -26.42 -24.36
N GLY A 147 -6.45 -26.50 -23.16
CA GLY A 147 -5.79 -27.10 -22.01
C GLY A 147 -5.88 -28.63 -21.97
N GLU A 148 -6.75 -29.26 -22.75
CA GLU A 148 -7.15 -30.66 -22.55
C GLU A 148 -7.55 -30.90 -21.08
N ILE A 149 -8.40 -30.00 -20.57
CA ILE A 149 -8.88 -29.97 -19.18
C ILE A 149 -10.37 -30.34 -19.21
N SER A 150 -10.77 -31.30 -18.38
CA SER A 150 -12.21 -31.57 -18.17
C SER A 150 -12.85 -30.52 -17.26
N GLU A 151 -14.17 -30.33 -17.31
CA GLU A 151 -14.86 -29.42 -16.37
C GLU A 151 -14.58 -29.76 -14.90
N PHE A 152 -14.53 -31.05 -14.57
CA PHE A 152 -14.19 -31.51 -13.23
C PHE A 152 -12.75 -31.13 -12.83
N GLU A 153 -11.79 -31.29 -13.75
CA GLU A 153 -10.40 -30.88 -13.52
C GLU A 153 -10.28 -29.35 -13.39
N ARG A 154 -11.04 -28.57 -14.16
CA ARG A 154 -11.11 -27.11 -14.01
C ARG A 154 -11.56 -26.74 -12.59
N ASP A 155 -12.64 -27.35 -12.11
CA ASP A 155 -13.19 -27.04 -10.79
C ASP A 155 -12.21 -27.43 -9.66
N ASP A 156 -11.47 -28.53 -9.82
CA ASP A 156 -10.39 -28.89 -8.91
C ASP A 156 -9.23 -27.88 -8.96
N LEU A 157 -8.82 -27.43 -10.15
CA LEU A 157 -7.79 -26.41 -10.31
C LEU A 157 -8.19 -25.07 -9.68
N ILE A 158 -9.45 -24.64 -9.84
CA ILE A 158 -9.98 -23.43 -9.19
C ILE A 158 -9.88 -23.58 -7.66
N ARG A 159 -10.35 -24.71 -7.12
CA ARG A 159 -10.30 -24.98 -5.66
C ARG A 159 -8.87 -24.99 -5.13
N LYS A 160 -7.97 -25.67 -5.84
CA LYS A 160 -6.55 -25.81 -5.47
C LYS A 160 -5.80 -24.48 -5.52
N HIS A 161 -6.11 -23.64 -6.50
CA HIS A 161 -5.36 -22.41 -6.77
C HIS A 161 -6.10 -21.13 -6.37
N MET A 162 -7.20 -21.23 -5.63
CA MET A 162 -8.07 -20.11 -5.25
C MET A 162 -7.30 -18.91 -4.66
N VAL A 163 -6.37 -19.15 -3.74
CA VAL A 163 -5.52 -18.10 -3.15
C VAL A 163 -4.70 -17.37 -4.22
N SER A 164 -4.09 -18.11 -5.15
CA SER A 164 -3.30 -17.54 -6.23
C SER A 164 -4.16 -16.78 -7.25
N ILE A 165 -5.37 -17.27 -7.52
CA ILE A 165 -6.35 -16.58 -8.39
C ILE A 165 -6.74 -15.22 -7.79
N VAL A 166 -7.06 -15.18 -6.48
CA VAL A 166 -7.34 -13.92 -5.77
C VAL A 166 -6.13 -12.99 -5.83
N GLY A 167 -4.91 -13.53 -5.67
CA GLY A 167 -3.67 -12.77 -5.83
C GLY A 167 -3.58 -12.10 -7.21
N VAL A 168 -3.84 -12.83 -8.29
CA VAL A 168 -3.87 -12.29 -9.66
C VAL A 168 -4.93 -11.19 -9.80
N LEU A 169 -6.15 -11.42 -9.30
CA LEU A 169 -7.26 -10.45 -9.36
C LEU A 169 -6.89 -9.12 -8.68
N LEU A 170 -6.17 -9.15 -7.57
CA LEU A 170 -5.69 -7.93 -6.91
C LEU A 170 -4.65 -7.17 -7.76
N THR A 171 -3.81 -7.87 -8.52
CA THR A 171 -2.77 -7.23 -9.36
C THR A 171 -3.30 -6.45 -10.56
N VAL A 172 -4.53 -6.74 -10.97
CA VAL A 172 -5.21 -6.13 -12.14
C VAL A 172 -6.16 -4.99 -11.75
N SER A 173 -6.05 -4.48 -10.52
CA SER A 173 -6.80 -3.32 -10.06
C SER A 173 -6.31 -2.01 -10.70
N SER A 174 -7.25 -1.08 -10.96
CA SER A 174 -6.92 0.23 -11.49
C SER A 174 -7.84 1.35 -11.02
N THR A 175 -7.25 2.51 -10.79
CA THR A 175 -7.93 3.77 -10.47
C THR A 175 -8.50 4.51 -11.69
N ALA A 176 -8.33 3.97 -12.90
CA ALA A 176 -8.79 4.61 -14.12
C ALA A 176 -10.33 4.56 -14.25
N ARG A 177 -10.93 5.71 -14.59
CA ARG A 177 -12.39 5.84 -14.79
C ARG A 177 -12.93 4.93 -15.89
N GLN A 178 -12.15 4.75 -16.95
CA GLN A 178 -12.40 3.76 -18.00
C GLN A 178 -11.27 2.74 -17.91
N SER A 179 -11.59 1.58 -17.35
CA SER A 179 -10.63 0.48 -17.24
C SER A 179 -10.63 -0.29 -18.56
N GLU A 180 -9.47 -0.40 -19.18
CA GLU A 180 -9.22 -1.29 -20.32
C GLU A 180 -8.41 -2.49 -19.85
N LEU A 181 -8.57 -3.62 -20.55
CA LEU A 181 -7.75 -4.81 -20.30
C LEU A 181 -6.25 -4.45 -20.28
N PRO A 182 -5.48 -5.00 -19.33
CA PRO A 182 -5.88 -6.04 -18.37
C PRO A 182 -6.49 -5.52 -17.05
N TYR A 183 -6.81 -4.23 -16.93
CA TYR A 183 -7.20 -3.65 -15.66
C TYR A 183 -8.72 -3.55 -15.46
N PHE A 184 -9.14 -3.55 -14.19
CA PHE A 184 -10.55 -3.54 -13.81
C PHE A 184 -10.83 -2.60 -12.62
N SER A 185 -12.09 -2.17 -12.52
CA SER A 185 -12.57 -1.37 -11.40
C SER A 185 -12.69 -2.19 -10.12
N ARG A 186 -12.79 -1.49 -8.98
CA ARG A 186 -12.92 -2.09 -7.66
C ARG A 186 -14.19 -2.95 -7.55
N GLU A 187 -15.30 -2.45 -8.07
CA GLU A 187 -16.61 -3.10 -8.01
C GLU A 187 -16.63 -4.40 -8.83
N ILE A 188 -15.94 -4.44 -9.98
CA ILE A 188 -15.79 -5.65 -10.79
C ILE A 188 -14.93 -6.67 -10.04
N LEU A 189 -13.80 -6.25 -9.50
CA LEU A 189 -12.86 -7.16 -8.83
C LEU A 189 -13.42 -7.72 -7.53
N ALA A 190 -14.08 -6.90 -6.71
CA ALA A 190 -14.67 -7.37 -5.46
C ALA A 190 -15.76 -8.43 -5.71
N ARG A 191 -16.66 -8.20 -6.68
CA ARG A 191 -17.65 -9.19 -7.11
C ARG A 191 -17.02 -10.45 -7.67
N THR A 192 -15.96 -10.31 -8.48
CA THR A 192 -15.24 -11.45 -9.06
C THR A 192 -14.57 -12.29 -7.96
N ILE A 193 -13.94 -11.66 -6.97
CA ILE A 193 -13.33 -12.34 -5.83
C ILE A 193 -14.40 -13.07 -5.01
N LYS A 194 -15.56 -12.43 -4.76
CA LYS A 194 -16.70 -13.07 -4.09
C LYS A 194 -17.15 -14.32 -4.83
N GLN A 195 -17.36 -14.24 -6.15
CA GLN A 195 -17.74 -15.41 -6.96
C GLN A 195 -16.70 -16.54 -6.91
N VAL A 196 -15.40 -16.22 -6.97
CA VAL A 196 -14.34 -17.23 -6.93
C VAL A 196 -14.27 -17.92 -5.56
N VAL A 197 -14.52 -17.19 -4.47
CA VAL A 197 -14.36 -17.72 -3.10
C VAL A 197 -15.64 -18.36 -2.56
N ASP A 198 -16.80 -17.73 -2.77
CA ASP A 198 -18.09 -18.19 -2.24
C ASP A 198 -18.85 -19.09 -3.23
N GLY A 199 -18.44 -19.09 -4.49
CA GLY A 199 -19.00 -19.95 -5.55
C GLY A 199 -19.75 -19.18 -6.64
N PHE A 200 -19.94 -19.86 -7.77
CA PHE A 200 -20.66 -19.35 -8.94
C PHE A 200 -22.16 -19.61 -8.77
N MET A 201 -22.86 -18.82 -7.94
CA MET A 201 -24.32 -18.86 -7.87
C MET A 201 -24.93 -18.12 -9.07
N ASP A 202 -26.03 -18.63 -9.63
CA ASP A 202 -26.78 -17.95 -10.69
C ASP A 202 -27.29 -16.61 -10.17
N THR A 203 -26.84 -15.53 -10.82
CA THR A 203 -27.02 -14.13 -10.43
C THR A 203 -28.46 -13.62 -10.59
N ALA A 204 -29.46 -14.51 -10.58
CA ALA A 204 -30.86 -14.13 -10.73
C ALA A 204 -31.47 -13.55 -9.44
N ASP A 205 -30.93 -13.90 -8.27
CA ASP A 205 -31.49 -13.50 -6.96
C ASP A 205 -30.53 -12.74 -6.04
N ASP A 206 -29.25 -12.53 -6.43
CA ASP A 206 -28.29 -11.79 -5.58
C ASP A 206 -28.26 -10.30 -5.96
N ASP A 207 -29.38 -9.63 -5.67
CA ASP A 207 -29.51 -8.16 -5.63
C ASP A 207 -28.73 -7.53 -4.44
N SER A 208 -27.91 -8.32 -3.73
CA SER A 208 -27.08 -7.79 -2.66
C SER A 208 -25.93 -6.99 -3.26
N ALA A 209 -26.00 -5.67 -3.09
CA ALA A 209 -24.87 -4.74 -3.30
C ALA A 209 -23.67 -5.03 -2.39
N ASP A 210 -23.70 -6.13 -1.61
CA ASP A 210 -22.67 -6.51 -0.67
C ASP A 210 -21.53 -7.25 -1.39
N THR A 211 -20.34 -6.66 -1.27
CA THR A 211 -19.09 -7.15 -1.84
C THR A 211 -18.26 -7.96 -0.84
N VAL A 212 -18.73 -8.05 0.41
CA VAL A 212 -18.09 -8.83 1.47
C VAL A 212 -18.21 -10.31 1.18
N VAL A 213 -17.11 -11.04 1.39
CA VAL A 213 -17.02 -12.48 1.15
C VAL A 213 -17.34 -13.26 2.41
N ILE A 214 -18.18 -14.30 2.28
CA ILE A 214 -18.57 -15.21 3.38
C ILE A 214 -17.39 -16.06 3.81
N ASP A 215 -16.60 -16.53 2.83
CA ASP A 215 -15.32 -17.21 3.02
C ASP A 215 -15.42 -18.53 3.81
N LYS A 216 -16.36 -19.39 3.42
CA LYS A 216 -16.59 -20.71 4.06
C LYS A 216 -15.34 -21.60 4.09
N VAL A 217 -14.44 -21.41 3.12
CA VAL A 217 -13.19 -22.17 2.96
C VAL A 217 -11.97 -21.48 3.60
N ASN A 218 -12.15 -20.36 4.31
CA ASN A 218 -11.12 -19.66 5.07
C ASN A 218 -9.88 -19.26 4.22
N ILE A 219 -10.12 -18.71 3.02
CA ILE A 219 -9.12 -18.07 2.16
C ILE A 219 -8.54 -16.83 2.82
N PHE A 220 -9.35 -16.02 3.49
CA PHE A 220 -8.94 -14.75 4.11
C PHE A 220 -8.56 -14.89 5.59
N ARG A 221 -7.88 -15.99 5.94
CA ARG A 221 -7.14 -16.07 7.21
C ARG A 221 -6.02 -15.03 7.25
N ALA A 222 -5.67 -14.57 8.45
CA ALA A 222 -4.68 -13.51 8.66
C ALA A 222 -3.32 -13.77 7.96
N ASP A 223 -2.83 -15.02 7.94
CA ASP A 223 -1.57 -15.36 7.27
C ASP A 223 -1.61 -15.20 5.73
N ARG A 224 -2.77 -15.48 5.13
CA ARG A 224 -2.99 -15.33 3.68
C ARG A 224 -3.26 -13.88 3.31
N VAL A 225 -4.04 -13.16 4.13
CA VAL A 225 -4.24 -11.71 3.99
C VAL A 225 -2.91 -10.98 4.04
N PHE A 226 -2.03 -11.35 4.98
CA PHE A 226 -0.68 -10.80 5.05
C PHE A 226 0.13 -11.05 3.77
N LYS A 227 0.04 -12.25 3.15
CA LYS A 227 0.69 -12.53 1.86
C LYS A 227 0.19 -11.62 0.75
N PHE A 228 -1.12 -11.36 0.67
CA PHE A 228 -1.67 -10.42 -0.31
C PHE A 228 -1.16 -9.00 -0.07
N LEU A 229 -1.21 -8.52 1.16
CA LEU A 229 -0.70 -7.19 1.51
C LEU A 229 0.81 -7.07 1.25
N LEU A 230 1.59 -8.13 1.49
CA LEU A 230 3.01 -8.15 1.20
C LEU A 230 3.29 -8.04 -0.30
N ALA A 231 2.55 -8.78 -1.12
CA ALA A 231 2.64 -8.67 -2.58
C ALA A 231 2.25 -7.27 -3.07
N ILE A 232 1.18 -6.68 -2.52
CA ILE A 232 0.78 -5.31 -2.83
C ILE A 232 1.88 -4.32 -2.44
N HIS A 233 2.43 -4.43 -1.22
CA HIS A 233 3.50 -3.56 -0.75
C HIS A 233 4.72 -3.63 -1.67
N GLN A 234 5.13 -4.84 -2.06
CA GLN A 234 6.23 -5.02 -3.01
C GLN A 234 5.95 -4.31 -4.34
N GLN A 235 4.75 -4.48 -4.91
CA GLN A 235 4.38 -3.83 -6.17
C GLN A 235 4.33 -2.31 -6.07
N VAL A 236 3.87 -1.75 -4.94
CA VAL A 236 3.90 -0.30 -4.70
C VAL A 236 5.34 0.21 -4.60
N THR A 237 6.21 -0.51 -3.91
CA THR A 237 7.63 -0.15 -3.76
C THR A 237 8.40 -0.22 -5.08
N GLU A 238 8.09 -1.20 -5.93
CA GLU A 238 8.67 -1.32 -7.28
C GLU A 238 8.17 -0.25 -8.25
N ALA A 239 7.00 0.34 -7.99
CA ALA A 239 6.43 1.39 -8.80
C ALA A 239 7.09 2.75 -8.48
N GLY A 240 8.15 3.14 -9.20
CA GLY A 240 8.83 4.43 -8.98
C GLY A 240 7.96 5.69 -9.09
N HIS A 241 6.91 5.69 -9.92
CA HIS A 241 6.07 6.86 -10.18
C HIS A 241 4.69 6.79 -9.48
N PRO A 242 4.17 7.90 -8.90
CA PRO A 242 2.89 7.92 -8.17
C PRO A 242 1.69 7.37 -8.95
N ARG A 243 1.62 7.59 -10.27
CA ARG A 243 0.55 7.01 -11.10
C ARG A 243 0.52 5.48 -11.03
N HIS A 244 1.68 4.83 -11.12
CA HIS A 244 1.76 3.37 -11.04
C HIS A 244 1.50 2.88 -9.61
N MET A 245 2.03 3.58 -8.60
CA MET A 245 1.73 3.31 -7.19
C MET A 245 0.23 3.35 -6.90
N SER A 246 -0.49 4.33 -7.48
CA SER A 246 -1.92 4.50 -7.29
C SER A 246 -2.73 3.30 -7.75
N HIS A 247 -2.40 2.72 -8.91
CA HIS A 247 -3.02 1.47 -9.37
C HIS A 247 -2.77 0.32 -8.38
N ARG A 248 -1.55 0.19 -7.83
CA ARG A 248 -1.21 -0.89 -6.88
C ARG A 248 -1.88 -0.70 -5.52
N LEU A 249 -1.95 0.53 -5.01
CA LEU A 249 -2.64 0.85 -3.77
C LEU A 249 -4.15 0.60 -3.87
N PHE A 250 -4.73 0.65 -5.07
CA PHE A 250 -6.14 0.38 -5.28
C PHE A 250 -6.53 -1.07 -4.95
N ALA A 251 -5.58 -2.01 -5.02
CA ALA A 251 -5.77 -3.38 -4.56
C ALA A 251 -6.12 -3.46 -3.06
N ILE A 252 -5.64 -2.51 -2.24
CA ILE A 252 -6.00 -2.44 -0.81
C ILE A 252 -7.47 -2.07 -0.66
N GLU A 253 -8.00 -1.16 -1.48
CA GLU A 253 -9.44 -0.83 -1.42
C GLU A 253 -10.31 -2.03 -1.78
N VAL A 254 -9.91 -2.80 -2.80
CA VAL A 254 -10.60 -4.05 -3.17
C VAL A 254 -10.56 -5.04 -1.99
N LEU A 255 -9.39 -5.18 -1.36
CA LEU A 255 -9.21 -6.11 -0.24
C LEU A 255 -10.05 -5.69 0.98
N ILE A 256 -10.17 -4.40 1.28
CA ILE A 256 -11.03 -3.89 2.35
C ILE A 256 -12.49 -4.28 2.08
N ASP A 257 -12.98 -4.05 0.85
CA ASP A 257 -14.36 -4.34 0.46
C ASP A 257 -14.68 -5.85 0.59
N VAL A 258 -13.77 -6.70 0.14
CA VAL A 258 -13.88 -8.17 0.20
C VAL A 258 -13.82 -8.71 1.64
N LEU A 259 -12.96 -8.13 2.49
CA LEU A 259 -12.80 -8.56 3.88
C LEU A 259 -13.98 -8.15 4.77
N GLY A 260 -14.59 -6.99 4.48
CA GLY A 260 -15.63 -6.39 5.32
C GLY A 260 -15.12 -6.17 6.75
N HIS A 261 -15.90 -6.61 7.75
CA HIS A 261 -15.56 -6.47 9.16
C HIS A 261 -14.21 -7.09 9.53
N ARG A 262 -13.74 -8.12 8.83
CA ARG A 262 -12.49 -8.83 9.14
C ARG A 262 -11.23 -7.98 8.96
N VAL A 263 -11.35 -6.84 8.28
CA VAL A 263 -10.23 -5.92 8.08
C VAL A 263 -9.71 -5.31 9.38
N VAL A 264 -10.54 -5.25 10.43
CA VAL A 264 -10.19 -4.68 11.75
C VAL A 264 -9.28 -5.59 12.57
N HIS A 265 -8.96 -6.79 12.07
CA HIS A 265 -7.98 -7.66 12.70
C HIS A 265 -6.62 -6.95 12.82
N TYR A 266 -6.03 -6.96 14.01
CA TYR A 266 -4.85 -6.16 14.36
C TYR A 266 -3.73 -6.20 13.30
N SER A 267 -3.29 -7.39 12.89
CA SER A 267 -2.21 -7.54 11.92
C SER A 267 -2.55 -6.99 10.53
N THR A 268 -3.82 -7.11 10.11
CA THR A 268 -4.31 -6.65 8.82
C THR A 268 -4.36 -5.14 8.79
N CYS A 269 -5.03 -4.51 9.77
CA CYS A 269 -5.16 -3.06 9.81
C CYS A 269 -3.81 -2.38 10.06
N PHE A 270 -2.97 -2.92 10.95
CA PHE A 270 -1.62 -2.41 11.21
C PHE A 270 -0.82 -2.33 9.91
N TYR A 271 -0.77 -3.43 9.15
CA TYR A 271 0.05 -3.47 7.95
C TYR A 271 -0.51 -2.60 6.82
N ILE A 272 -1.84 -2.49 6.68
CA ILE A 272 -2.46 -1.51 5.77
C ILE A 272 -2.06 -0.09 6.14
N ILE A 273 -2.15 0.28 7.42
CA ILE A 273 -1.77 1.61 7.93
C ILE A 273 -0.27 1.86 7.69
N CYS A 274 0.60 0.87 7.87
CA CYS A 274 2.02 1.00 7.55
C CYS A 274 2.26 1.30 6.06
N ILE A 275 1.62 0.55 5.16
CA ILE A 275 1.75 0.76 3.71
C ILE A 275 1.25 2.17 3.36
N VAL A 276 0.01 2.49 3.72
CA VAL A 276 -0.64 3.77 3.37
C VAL A 276 0.09 4.95 4.00
N GLY A 277 0.47 4.82 5.27
CA GLY A 277 1.16 5.85 6.03
C GLY A 277 2.57 6.17 5.49
N ASN A 278 3.18 5.29 4.70
CA ASN A 278 4.46 5.57 4.03
C ASN A 278 4.30 6.42 2.77
N TYR A 279 3.09 6.55 2.23
CA TYR A 279 2.82 7.26 0.97
C TYR A 279 1.87 8.45 1.11
N ILE A 280 1.20 8.61 2.25
CA ILE A 280 0.20 9.68 2.47
C ILE A 280 0.75 11.11 2.33
N TRP A 281 2.04 11.30 2.58
CA TRP A 281 2.72 12.59 2.43
C TRP A 281 2.93 12.99 0.95
N ARG A 282 2.85 12.03 0.01
CA ARG A 282 3.00 12.31 -1.43
C ARG A 282 1.71 12.89 -1.97
N GLN A 283 1.76 14.14 -2.44
CA GLN A 283 0.58 14.90 -2.90
C GLN A 283 -0.29 14.14 -3.91
N PRO A 284 0.25 13.42 -4.93
CA PRO A 284 -0.60 12.71 -5.89
C PRO A 284 -1.32 11.48 -5.32
N LEU A 285 -0.86 10.94 -4.18
CA LEU A 285 -1.41 9.74 -3.54
C LEU A 285 -2.25 10.05 -2.30
N GLN A 286 -2.07 11.23 -1.71
CA GLN A 286 -2.69 11.62 -0.45
C GLN A 286 -4.21 11.38 -0.43
N GLY A 287 -4.93 11.82 -1.45
CA GLY A 287 -6.39 11.62 -1.53
C GLY A 287 -6.80 10.14 -1.52
N GLN A 288 -6.05 9.27 -2.20
CA GLN A 288 -6.31 7.83 -2.21
C GLN A 288 -5.95 7.19 -0.87
N CYS A 289 -4.82 7.56 -0.28
CA CYS A 289 -4.42 7.14 1.06
C CYS A 289 -5.48 7.51 2.10
N CYS A 290 -5.99 8.74 2.05
CA CYS A 290 -7.09 9.18 2.91
C CYS A 290 -8.35 8.34 2.71
N ASN A 291 -8.75 8.07 1.46
CA ASN A 291 -9.93 7.25 1.19
C ASN A 291 -9.80 5.83 1.78
N ILE A 292 -8.61 5.21 1.67
CA ILE A 292 -8.33 3.89 2.26
C ILE A 292 -8.49 3.94 3.79
N LEU A 293 -7.91 4.96 4.44
CA LEU A 293 -8.02 5.14 5.90
C LEU A 293 -9.45 5.43 6.35
N SER A 294 -10.20 6.23 5.59
CA SER A 294 -11.62 6.50 5.86
C SER A 294 -12.45 5.20 5.80
N LYS A 295 -12.21 4.34 4.79
CA LYS A 295 -12.87 3.03 4.71
C LYS A 295 -12.54 2.13 5.91
N LEU A 296 -11.28 2.09 6.33
CA LEU A 296 -10.88 1.36 7.53
C LEU A 296 -11.60 1.89 8.77
N LEU A 297 -11.68 3.22 8.93
CA LEU A 297 -12.35 3.82 10.07
C LEU A 297 -13.85 3.51 10.09
N VAL A 298 -14.51 3.52 8.93
CA VAL A 298 -15.91 3.06 8.80
C VAL A 298 -16.06 1.60 9.26
N ALA A 299 -15.12 0.72 8.91
CA ALA A 299 -15.14 -0.68 9.36
C ALA A 299 -14.94 -0.83 10.89
N PHE A 300 -14.10 0.01 11.51
CA PHE A 300 -13.97 0.07 12.96
C PHE A 300 -15.25 0.54 13.64
N ASN A 301 -15.87 1.62 13.13
CA ASN A 301 -17.09 2.18 13.69
C ASN A 301 -18.28 1.24 13.59
N ALA A 302 -18.35 0.42 12.53
CA ALA A 302 -19.39 -0.59 12.37
C ALA A 302 -19.23 -1.80 13.31
N ASN A 303 -18.02 -2.03 13.83
CA ASN A 303 -17.68 -3.18 14.68
C ASN A 303 -17.04 -2.73 16.00
N SER A 304 -17.68 -1.78 16.69
CA SER A 304 -17.18 -1.26 17.96
C SER A 304 -17.24 -2.32 19.06
N SER A 305 -16.08 -2.86 19.41
CA SER A 305 -15.84 -3.73 20.56
C SER A 305 -14.64 -3.20 21.34
N THR A 306 -14.49 -3.61 22.59
CA THR A 306 -13.34 -3.20 23.41
C THR A 306 -12.00 -3.59 22.75
N GLU A 307 -11.96 -4.73 22.06
CA GLU A 307 -10.80 -5.19 21.31
C GLU A 307 -10.52 -4.31 20.09
N THR A 308 -11.53 -4.01 19.26
CA THR A 308 -11.33 -3.18 18.06
C THR A 308 -10.97 -1.75 18.40
N VAL A 309 -11.50 -1.20 19.50
CA VAL A 309 -11.11 0.10 20.05
C VAL A 309 -9.65 0.09 20.51
N ALA A 310 -9.21 -0.95 21.22
CA ALA A 310 -7.81 -1.07 21.63
C ALA A 310 -6.85 -1.19 20.44
N VAL A 311 -7.25 -1.94 19.40
CA VAL A 311 -6.53 -2.02 18.13
C VAL A 311 -6.41 -0.63 17.51
N LEU A 312 -7.53 0.07 17.28
CA LEU A 312 -7.53 1.42 16.69
C LEU A 312 -6.71 2.40 17.53
N GLY A 313 -6.88 2.40 18.85
CA GLY A 313 -6.15 3.24 19.79
C GLY A 313 -4.63 3.06 19.71
N THR A 314 -4.18 1.82 19.54
CA THR A 314 -2.75 1.51 19.30
C THR A 314 -2.29 2.04 17.95
N GLN A 315 -3.11 1.89 16.90
CA GLN A 315 -2.78 2.38 15.56
C GLN A 315 -2.77 3.91 15.46
N LEU A 316 -3.58 4.63 16.26
CA LEU A 316 -3.59 6.09 16.33
C LEU A 316 -2.21 6.66 16.59
N GLN A 317 -1.42 5.98 17.44
CA GLN A 317 -0.07 6.40 17.81
C GLN A 317 0.89 6.48 16.62
N LEU A 318 0.63 5.70 15.56
CA LEU A 318 1.42 5.70 14.32
C LEU A 318 0.78 6.56 13.24
N LEU A 319 -0.55 6.54 13.15
CA LEU A 319 -1.30 7.16 12.08
C LEU A 319 -1.38 8.69 12.24
N VAL A 320 -1.70 9.18 13.43
CA VAL A 320 -1.89 10.62 13.67
C VAL A 320 -0.60 11.41 13.39
N PRO A 321 0.60 10.99 13.85
CA PRO A 321 1.84 11.67 13.51
C PRO A 321 2.07 11.81 11.99
N LYS A 322 1.81 10.74 11.22
CA LYS A 322 1.95 10.73 9.75
C LYS A 322 0.92 11.63 9.05
N LEU A 323 -0.27 11.76 9.61
CA LEU A 323 -1.29 12.70 9.11
C LEU A 323 -0.89 14.15 9.42
N ILE A 324 -0.37 14.42 10.62
CA ILE A 324 0.09 15.77 11.01
C ILE A 324 1.25 16.22 10.11
N THR A 325 2.18 15.34 9.73
CA THR A 325 3.27 15.72 8.81
C THR A 325 2.78 16.16 7.44
N CYS A 326 1.58 15.71 7.02
CA CYS A 326 0.97 16.19 5.79
C CYS A 326 0.47 17.64 5.87
N CYS A 327 0.29 18.18 7.09
CA CYS A 327 -0.12 19.57 7.34
C CYS A 327 1.09 20.52 7.41
N LEU A 328 2.31 19.99 7.51
CA LEU A 328 3.52 20.81 7.55
C LEU A 328 3.91 21.26 6.13
N PRO A 329 4.45 22.48 5.97
CA PRO A 329 4.98 22.93 4.68
C PRO A 329 6.14 22.02 4.27
N ASN A 330 6.09 21.48 3.05
CA ASN A 330 7.14 20.61 2.52
C ASN A 330 8.06 21.42 1.61
N ASP A 331 9.32 21.58 2.03
CA ASP A 331 10.33 22.36 1.30
C ASP A 331 10.74 21.70 -0.03
N GLN A 332 10.54 20.38 -0.18
CA GLN A 332 11.00 19.63 -1.37
C GLN A 332 10.05 19.69 -2.58
N GLU A 333 8.77 20.06 -2.42
CA GLU A 333 7.77 20.04 -3.51
C GLU A 333 7.28 21.44 -3.92
N GLY A 334 8.06 22.49 -3.64
CA GLY A 334 7.81 23.82 -4.17
C GLY A 334 6.56 24.49 -3.59
N GLY A 335 6.47 24.57 -2.26
CA GLY A 335 5.67 25.56 -1.52
C GLY A 335 4.15 25.60 -1.76
N ARG A 336 3.58 24.69 -2.56
CA ARG A 336 2.13 24.65 -2.81
C ARG A 336 1.47 23.63 -1.89
N LEU A 337 0.83 24.14 -0.84
CA LEU A 337 -0.22 23.45 -0.10
C LEU A 337 -1.43 23.25 -1.02
N ASN A 338 -1.42 22.24 -1.91
CA ASN A 338 -2.56 21.93 -2.78
C ASN A 338 -2.68 20.42 -3.05
N GLY A 339 -2.67 19.63 -1.98
CA GLY A 339 -3.27 18.29 -1.93
C GLY A 339 -4.66 18.33 -1.31
N ASP A 340 -5.28 17.16 -1.16
CA ASP A 340 -6.55 16.95 -0.44
C ASP A 340 -6.38 17.16 1.09
N LEU A 341 -5.79 18.29 1.52
CA LEU A 341 -5.59 18.66 2.91
C LEU A 341 -6.92 18.67 3.68
N SER A 342 -8.03 18.99 3.01
CA SER A 342 -9.37 18.88 3.58
C SER A 342 -9.72 17.45 4.03
N LYS A 343 -9.31 16.42 3.27
CA LYS A 343 -9.50 15.01 3.66
C LYS A 343 -8.57 14.61 4.80
N VAL A 344 -7.33 15.09 4.80
CA VAL A 344 -6.38 14.87 5.89
C VAL A 344 -6.92 15.46 7.19
N LEU A 345 -7.38 16.71 7.16
CA LEU A 345 -7.96 17.40 8.33
C LEU A 345 -9.25 16.72 8.79
N SER A 346 -10.11 16.28 7.86
CA SER A 346 -11.32 15.52 8.18
C SER A 346 -10.98 14.21 8.90
N LEU A 347 -9.99 13.45 8.40
CA LEU A 347 -9.52 12.23 9.06
C LEU A 347 -8.91 12.50 10.43
N LEU A 348 -8.06 13.53 10.55
CA LEU A 348 -7.48 13.92 11.83
C LEU A 348 -8.56 14.24 12.85
N ARG A 349 -9.61 14.96 12.45
CA ARG A 349 -10.74 15.29 13.31
C ARG A 349 -11.53 14.04 13.72
N GLN A 350 -11.82 13.14 12.79
CA GLN A 350 -12.51 11.87 13.06
C GLN A 350 -11.73 10.96 14.01
N LEU A 351 -10.40 10.98 13.94
CA LEU A 351 -9.50 10.19 14.79
C LEU A 351 -9.20 10.85 16.14
N THR A 352 -9.66 12.10 16.37
CA THR A 352 -9.38 12.87 17.59
C THR A 352 -10.65 13.45 18.19
N VAL A 353 -11.09 14.62 17.72
CA VAL A 353 -12.20 15.40 18.30
C VAL A 353 -13.53 14.66 18.19
N ASP A 354 -13.80 14.02 17.06
CA ASP A 354 -15.06 13.31 16.82
C ASP A 354 -14.96 11.81 17.18
N ALA A 355 -13.87 11.39 17.82
CA ALA A 355 -13.61 9.99 18.16
C ALA A 355 -14.46 9.53 19.35
N ASP A 356 -14.68 8.21 19.43
CA ASP A 356 -15.34 7.57 20.58
C ASP A 356 -14.59 7.88 21.89
N PRO A 357 -15.29 8.24 23.00
CA PRO A 357 -14.67 8.47 24.31
C PRO A 357 -13.75 7.34 24.81
N LEU A 358 -13.98 6.10 24.39
CA LEU A 358 -13.10 4.97 24.71
C LEU A 358 -11.69 5.11 24.12
N LEU A 359 -11.49 6.00 23.14
CA LEU A 359 -10.19 6.33 22.57
C LEU A 359 -9.46 7.46 23.30
N TYR A 360 -10.11 8.15 24.26
CA TYR A 360 -9.55 9.35 24.88
C TYR A 360 -8.25 9.10 25.63
N ASP A 361 -8.07 7.92 26.23
CA ASP A 361 -6.80 7.55 26.86
C ASP A 361 -5.66 7.45 25.84
N TYR A 362 -5.93 6.92 24.64
CA TYR A 362 -4.96 6.85 23.55
C TYR A 362 -4.71 8.22 22.92
N ILE A 363 -5.75 9.05 22.79
CA ILE A 363 -5.65 10.41 22.24
C ILE A 363 -4.86 11.29 23.20
N ARG A 364 -5.12 11.21 24.51
CA ARG A 364 -4.36 11.91 25.56
C ARG A 364 -2.86 11.60 25.47
N ASP A 365 -2.53 10.37 25.08
CA ASP A 365 -1.14 9.98 24.99
C ASP A 365 -0.44 10.62 23.79
N LEU A 366 -1.11 11.07 22.73
CA LEU A 366 -0.48 11.56 21.49
C LEU A 366 0.59 12.66 21.71
N GLU A 367 1.49 12.78 20.73
CA GLU A 367 2.53 13.81 20.76
C GLU A 367 1.95 15.23 20.61
N PRO A 368 2.59 16.25 21.19
CA PRO A 368 2.14 17.64 21.07
C PRO A 368 2.06 18.05 19.60
N LEU A 369 0.88 18.52 19.20
CA LEU A 369 0.63 18.94 17.82
C LEU A 369 1.35 20.26 17.48
N PRO A 370 1.72 20.50 16.21
CA PRO A 370 2.39 21.74 15.76
C PRO A 370 1.47 22.96 15.79
N GLY A 371 2.05 24.15 15.95
CA GLY A 371 1.39 25.47 16.04
C GLY A 371 0.69 25.95 14.77
N LEU A 372 -0.14 25.11 14.15
CA LEU A 372 -0.85 25.43 12.91
C LEU A 372 -2.30 25.81 13.20
N ASP A 373 -2.79 26.88 12.55
CA ASP A 373 -4.17 27.36 12.72
C ASP A 373 -5.20 26.29 12.33
N CYS A 374 -4.91 25.49 11.29
CA CYS A 374 -5.80 24.41 10.83
C CYS A 374 -5.94 23.26 11.84
N LEU A 375 -5.08 23.17 12.86
CA LEU A 375 -5.11 22.15 13.90
C LEU A 375 -5.61 22.69 15.25
N LYS A 376 -6.04 23.96 15.32
CA LYS A 376 -6.38 24.64 16.58
C LYS A 376 -7.41 23.88 17.42
N ASP A 377 -8.47 23.39 16.80
CA ASP A 377 -9.55 22.70 17.52
C ASP A 377 -9.05 21.37 18.12
N ILE A 378 -8.27 20.61 17.34
CA ILE A 378 -7.65 19.35 17.77
C ILE A 378 -6.70 19.60 18.94
N LYS A 379 -5.94 20.70 18.89
CA LYS A 379 -5.02 21.10 19.95
C LYS A 379 -5.71 21.41 21.26
N VAL A 380 -6.77 22.21 21.21
CA VAL A 380 -7.56 22.57 22.40
C VAL A 380 -8.13 21.30 23.04
N PHE A 381 -8.68 20.41 22.22
CA PHE A 381 -9.19 19.14 22.69
C PHE A 381 -8.10 18.26 23.32
N HIS A 382 -6.96 18.07 22.64
CA HIS A 382 -5.83 17.30 23.16
C HIS A 382 -5.29 17.86 24.49
N ALA A 383 -5.17 19.19 24.60
CA ALA A 383 -4.76 19.85 25.83
C ALA A 383 -5.74 19.55 26.98
N SER A 384 -7.06 19.66 26.72
CA SER A 384 -8.07 19.38 27.75
C SER A 384 -8.02 17.96 28.32
N LEU A 385 -7.60 16.97 27.51
CA LEU A 385 -7.38 15.60 27.98
C LEU A 385 -6.06 15.45 28.76
N SER A 386 -5.06 16.26 28.41
CA SER A 386 -3.68 16.18 28.93
C SER A 386 -3.48 16.94 30.25
N ASP A 387 -4.38 17.85 30.62
CA ASP A 387 -4.26 18.73 31.81
C ASP A 387 -4.14 17.95 33.13
N SER A 388 -4.58 16.69 33.17
CA SER A 388 -4.51 15.82 34.36
C SER A 388 -3.22 15.00 34.46
N TYR A 389 -2.33 15.04 33.46
CA TYR A 389 -1.23 14.11 33.30
C TYR A 389 0.11 14.70 33.76
N ALA A 390 0.87 13.96 34.57
CA ALA A 390 2.16 14.43 35.07
C ALA A 390 3.19 14.58 33.94
N SER A 391 3.89 15.72 33.87
CA SER A 391 4.90 16.01 32.84
C SER A 391 6.03 14.96 32.78
N ARG A 392 6.37 14.33 33.92
CA ARG A 392 7.29 13.17 34.01
C ARG A 392 6.80 11.98 33.18
N ASP A 393 5.55 11.56 33.37
CA ASP A 393 5.02 10.37 32.69
C ASP A 393 4.83 10.63 31.19
N GLN A 394 4.50 11.87 30.80
CA GLN A 394 4.47 12.26 29.37
C GLN A 394 5.85 12.11 28.73
N PHE A 395 6.90 12.51 29.44
CA PHE A 395 8.27 12.39 28.93
C PHE A 395 8.67 10.92 28.72
N LEU A 396 8.36 10.03 29.67
CA LEU A 396 8.64 8.59 29.53
C LEU A 396 7.90 7.97 28.33
N LYS A 397 6.63 8.34 28.14
CA LYS A 397 5.84 7.89 26.97
C LYS A 397 6.38 8.44 25.65
N PHE A 398 6.84 9.68 25.63
CA PHE A 398 7.52 10.25 24.46
C PHE A 398 8.77 9.44 24.09
N VAL A 399 9.65 9.17 25.06
CA VAL A 399 10.89 8.42 24.78
C VAL A 399 10.60 7.02 24.25
N HIS A 400 9.59 6.33 24.80
CA HIS A 400 9.18 5.02 24.30
C HIS A 400 8.73 5.05 22.82
N ARG A 401 8.12 6.16 22.37
CA ARG A 401 7.57 6.30 21.00
C ARG A 401 8.50 6.98 20.03
N ALA A 402 9.52 7.67 20.51
CA ALA A 402 10.53 8.38 19.71
C ALA A 402 11.04 7.58 18.50
N PRO A 403 11.31 6.26 18.56
CA PRO A 403 11.78 5.49 17.40
C PRO A 403 10.81 5.45 16.21
N HIS A 404 9.52 5.71 16.45
CA HIS A 404 8.46 5.60 15.45
C HIS A 404 7.92 6.96 14.99
N LEU A 405 8.43 8.06 15.56
CA LEU A 405 7.98 9.41 15.23
C LEU A 405 8.67 9.93 13.97
N PRO A 406 7.93 10.66 13.10
CA PRO A 406 8.53 11.50 12.08
C PRO A 406 9.51 12.52 12.69
N ALA A 407 10.58 12.83 11.97
CA ALA A 407 11.69 13.67 12.46
C ALA A 407 11.23 15.04 12.98
N GLU A 408 10.28 15.67 12.28
CA GLU A 408 9.75 16.99 12.60
C GLU A 408 8.96 16.97 13.91
N LEU A 409 8.16 15.91 14.13
CA LEU A 409 7.40 15.74 15.36
C LEU A 409 8.28 15.32 16.52
N PHE A 410 9.27 14.48 16.28
CA PHE A 410 10.28 14.14 17.28
C PHE A 410 10.95 15.41 17.84
N LEU A 411 11.40 16.32 16.98
CA LEU A 411 11.99 17.59 17.42
C LEU A 411 11.00 18.48 18.18
N LEU A 412 9.77 18.57 17.68
CA LEU A 412 8.74 19.38 18.31
C LEU A 412 8.45 18.89 19.74
N SER A 413 8.28 17.58 19.89
CA SER A 413 8.09 16.93 21.19
C SER A 413 9.30 17.13 22.09
N LEU A 414 10.51 16.93 21.58
CA LEU A 414 11.75 17.14 22.32
C LEU A 414 11.87 18.59 22.84
N ARG A 415 11.58 19.59 22.01
CA ARG A 415 11.56 21.01 22.40
C ARG A 415 10.46 21.32 23.42
N THR A 416 9.32 20.64 23.34
CA THR A 416 8.21 20.82 24.28
C THR A 416 8.59 20.26 25.66
N HIS A 417 9.15 19.06 25.70
CA HIS A 417 9.65 18.46 26.94
C HIS A 417 10.85 19.21 27.51
N HIS A 418 11.70 19.80 26.66
CA HIS A 418 12.79 20.67 27.12
C HIS A 418 12.26 21.88 27.90
N LYS A 419 11.22 22.55 27.41
CA LYS A 419 10.57 23.65 28.16
C LYS A 419 10.06 23.19 29.53
N LYS A 420 9.44 22.01 29.59
CA LYS A 420 8.95 21.39 30.83
C LYS A 420 10.07 20.94 31.78
N LEU A 421 11.21 20.52 31.22
CA LEU A 421 12.42 20.25 31.99
C LEU A 421 12.94 21.54 32.62
N LEU A 422 13.02 22.63 31.84
CA LEU A 422 13.49 23.93 32.31
C LEU A 422 12.60 24.50 33.41
N SER A 423 11.28 24.28 33.36
CA SER A 423 10.33 24.66 34.42
C SER A 423 10.35 23.75 35.66
N GLY A 424 11.13 22.66 35.64
CA GLY A 424 11.26 21.73 36.77
C GLY A 424 10.08 20.76 36.92
N GLU A 425 9.24 20.61 35.89
CA GLU A 425 8.06 19.73 35.91
C GLU A 425 8.40 18.26 35.64
N ILE A 426 9.56 17.98 35.04
CA ILE A 426 10.03 16.61 34.74
C ILE A 426 10.95 16.09 35.84
N ILE A 427 11.89 16.92 36.27
CA ILE A 427 12.83 16.61 37.35
C ILE A 427 12.68 17.71 38.39
N CYS A 428 12.18 17.35 39.57
CA CYS A 428 12.00 18.30 40.65
C CYS A 428 13.36 18.78 41.18
N ARG A 429 13.47 20.09 41.39
CA ARG A 429 14.59 20.67 42.15
C ARG A 429 14.44 20.23 43.61
N GLY A 430 15.48 19.69 44.22
CA GLY A 430 15.49 19.38 45.65
C GLY A 430 15.25 20.65 46.47
N ASP A 431 14.46 20.54 47.53
CA ASP A 431 14.22 21.64 48.45
C ASP A 431 15.55 22.15 49.02
N VAL A 432 15.84 23.44 48.85
CA VAL A 432 16.98 24.12 49.47
C VAL A 432 16.61 24.51 50.91
N SER A 433 16.11 23.56 51.68
CA SER A 433 15.82 23.73 53.10
C SER A 433 16.40 22.57 53.90
N VAL A 434 17.70 22.64 54.15
CA VAL A 434 18.37 22.58 55.47
C VAL A 434 19.87 22.64 55.16
N GLY A 435 20.55 23.58 55.79
CA GLY A 435 21.93 23.94 55.50
C GLY A 435 22.89 22.76 55.41
N ASN A 436 23.44 22.56 54.22
CA ASN A 436 24.80 22.09 54.00
C ASN A 436 25.22 22.57 52.61
N ALA A 437 25.92 23.70 52.58
CA ALA A 437 26.71 24.10 51.43
C ALA A 437 27.89 23.12 51.37
N ASP A 438 27.79 22.08 50.54
CA ASP A 438 28.91 21.39 49.85
C ASP A 438 28.53 20.04 49.20
N THR A 439 27.32 19.88 48.67
CA THR A 439 27.00 18.73 47.80
C THR A 439 26.34 19.15 46.50
N VAL A 440 27.12 18.93 45.43
CA VAL A 440 26.79 19.02 44.01
C VAL A 440 25.61 18.08 43.67
N SER A 441 24.75 18.55 42.77
CA SER A 441 23.51 17.98 42.19
C SER A 441 22.24 18.03 43.06
N CYS A 442 21.55 19.18 43.00
CA CYS A 442 20.22 19.41 43.62
C CYS A 442 19.04 18.75 42.89
N TRP A 443 19.24 17.65 42.17
CA TRP A 443 18.19 16.98 41.37
C TRP A 443 17.88 15.62 41.96
N ARG A 444 16.60 15.29 42.16
CA ARG A 444 16.19 13.93 42.57
C ARG A 444 16.33 13.01 41.35
N SER A 445 17.32 12.12 41.37
CA SER A 445 17.54 11.14 40.31
C SER A 445 16.38 10.15 40.25
N ASP A 446 15.55 10.26 39.23
CA ASP A 446 14.55 9.26 38.87
C ASP A 446 15.18 8.27 37.88
N PRO A 447 15.40 6.99 38.27
CA PRO A 447 16.06 6.01 37.42
C PRO A 447 15.39 5.81 36.06
N ASP A 448 14.06 5.94 35.98
CA ASP A 448 13.32 5.79 34.72
C ASP A 448 13.61 6.98 33.79
N VAL A 449 13.68 8.19 34.34
CA VAL A 449 14.01 9.40 33.58
C VAL A 449 15.46 9.37 33.11
N VAL A 450 16.39 8.91 33.95
CA VAL A 450 17.81 8.74 33.58
C VAL A 450 17.94 7.77 32.39
N SER A 451 17.29 6.60 32.49
CA SER A 451 17.26 5.59 31.41
C SER A 451 16.66 6.16 30.11
N ALA A 452 15.58 6.92 30.24
CA ALA A 452 14.92 7.57 29.12
C ALA A 452 15.81 8.61 28.42
N VAL A 453 16.56 9.43 29.19
CA VAL A 453 17.52 10.38 28.63
C VAL A 453 18.62 9.67 27.85
N TRP A 454 19.19 8.60 28.40
CA TRP A 454 20.22 7.82 27.68
C TRP A 454 19.68 7.15 26.41
N THR A 455 18.42 6.70 26.43
CA THR A 455 17.74 6.18 25.24
C THR A 455 17.63 7.26 24.16
N LEU A 456 17.24 8.49 24.52
CA LEU A 456 17.17 9.61 23.58
C LEU A 456 18.55 9.97 22.99
N VAL A 457 19.62 9.90 23.79
CA VAL A 457 20.99 10.12 23.31
C VAL A 457 21.34 9.10 22.23
N GLY A 458 21.05 7.81 22.48
CA GLY A 458 21.23 6.75 21.50
C GLY A 458 20.47 7.04 20.20
N LEU A 459 19.18 7.37 20.30
CA LEU A 459 18.34 7.66 19.13
C LEU A 459 18.85 8.86 18.32
N CYS A 460 19.20 9.96 18.99
CA CYS A 460 19.65 11.18 18.30
C CYS A 460 21.02 11.03 17.66
N SER A 461 21.91 10.19 18.22
CA SER A 461 23.22 9.92 17.61
C SER A 461 23.11 9.22 16.24
N SER A 462 22.00 8.55 15.99
CA SER A 462 21.71 7.80 14.76
C SER A 462 20.77 8.51 13.78
N SER A 463 20.22 9.67 14.15
CA SER A 463 19.18 10.35 13.38
C SER A 463 19.71 11.50 12.53
N SER A 464 18.97 11.85 11.47
CA SER A 464 19.25 13.03 10.63
C SER A 464 19.14 14.36 11.38
N VAL A 465 18.63 14.32 12.61
CA VAL A 465 18.29 15.49 13.42
C VAL A 465 19.25 15.73 14.58
N ALA A 466 20.35 14.98 14.60
CA ALA A 466 21.38 15.02 15.64
C ALA A 466 21.83 16.44 15.99
N ASN A 467 22.08 17.28 14.98
CA ASN A 467 22.60 18.64 15.17
C ASN A 467 21.61 19.52 15.95
N GLU A 468 20.33 19.51 15.59
CA GLU A 468 19.32 20.33 16.28
C GLU A 468 18.95 19.77 17.66
N ALA A 469 18.93 18.45 17.80
CA ALA A 469 18.62 17.78 19.06
C ALA A 469 19.75 17.88 20.10
N SER A 470 21.00 18.01 19.66
CA SER A 470 22.20 17.97 20.52
C SER A 470 22.17 19.01 21.65
N SER A 471 21.81 20.25 21.33
CA SER A 471 21.74 21.35 22.31
C SER A 471 20.68 21.09 23.39
N VAL A 472 19.53 20.54 22.99
CA VAL A 472 18.44 20.20 23.90
C VAL A 472 18.81 19.01 24.79
N LEU A 473 19.45 18.00 24.21
CA LEU A 473 19.87 16.81 24.96
C LEU A 473 20.96 17.11 25.99
N ALA A 474 21.87 18.04 25.72
CA ALA A 474 22.88 18.46 26.68
C ALA A 474 22.24 18.95 27.99
N ASP A 475 21.13 19.69 27.90
CA ASP A 475 20.41 20.16 29.07
C ASP A 475 19.72 19.02 29.85
N PHE A 476 19.20 18.00 29.16
CA PHE A 476 18.69 16.79 29.80
C PHE A 476 19.79 16.03 30.54
N ILE A 477 20.94 15.81 29.88
CA ILE A 477 22.11 15.12 30.47
C ILE A 477 22.62 15.86 31.71
N SER A 478 22.61 17.21 31.70
CA SER A 478 23.10 18.01 32.83
C SER A 478 22.27 17.87 34.11
N ARG A 479 21.07 17.29 34.03
CA ARG A 479 20.09 17.23 35.13
C ARG A 479 19.78 15.81 35.61
N VAL A 480 20.35 14.79 35.00
CA VAL A 480 20.15 13.36 35.35
C VAL A 480 21.37 12.72 35.99
#